data_AF-A0A2T0N8J1-F1
#
_entry.id   AF-A0A2T0N8J1-F1
#
_cell.length_a   1.000
_cell.length_b   1.000
_cell.length_c   1.000
_cell.angle_alpha   90.00
_cell.angle_beta   90.00
_cell.angle_gamma   90.00
#
_symmetry.space_group_name_H-M   'P 1'
#
loop_
_entity.id
_entity.type
_entity.pdbx_description
1 polymer ?
#
loop_
_entity_poly.entity_id
_entity_poly.type
_entity_poly.pdbx_seq_one_letter_code
_entity_poly.pdbx_strand_id
1 'polypeptide(L)'
;MLVKRKHALRRPKSGTPSEHGDGLSLTGARRYYEAFGRVMAALAAEAEFIESCRDLTWWRGADHSWHIEWRDGPFASEVADLLAEQIRDPAHDGSLVAGAGPAGAGSAVLDVMGVRFELRAIDPMGRAGVRARPGFWRLTEALDTTRRTNTRHPWEELLGG
;
A
#
# COMPACT_ATOMS: atom_id res chain seq x y z
N MET A 1 14.32 44.09 66.63
CA MET A 1 14.94 42.76 66.56
C MET A 1 14.38 42.01 65.36
N LEU A 2 15.27 41.51 64.49
CA LEU A 2 14.97 40.81 63.23
C LEU A 2 14.27 39.46 63.46
N VAL A 3 13.21 39.16 62.71
CA VAL A 3 12.71 37.78 62.54
C VAL A 3 12.90 37.39 61.08
N LYS A 4 13.92 36.56 60.85
CA LYS A 4 14.39 36.08 59.55
C LYS A 4 13.70 34.75 59.25
N ARG A 5 12.80 34.73 58.26
CA ARG A 5 12.38 33.50 57.60
C ARG A 5 12.30 33.80 56.11
N LYS A 6 12.97 32.99 55.28
CA LYS A 6 12.47 32.47 53.99
C LYS A 6 13.52 31.55 53.33
N HIS A 7 13.08 30.30 53.24
CA HIS A 7 13.30 29.24 52.26
C HIS A 7 14.69 28.80 51.80
N ALA A 8 14.87 27.48 51.96
CA ALA A 8 15.95 26.66 51.47
C ALA A 8 16.13 26.78 49.94
N LEU A 9 17.38 26.94 49.55
CA LEU A 9 17.89 26.91 48.19
C LEU A 9 17.79 25.47 47.64
N ARG A 10 16.93 25.22 46.66
CA ARG A 10 16.88 23.95 45.93
C ARG A 10 17.82 24.04 44.72
N ARG A 11 18.84 23.17 44.69
CA ARG A 11 19.80 22.97 43.57
C ARG A 11 19.09 22.46 42.29
N PRO A 12 19.69 22.62 41.10
CA PRO A 12 19.02 22.68 39.82
C PRO A 12 18.81 21.30 39.19
N LYS A 13 17.77 21.17 38.35
CA LYS A 13 17.69 20.12 37.34
C LYS A 13 17.75 20.80 35.98
N SER A 14 18.95 20.87 35.42
CA SER A 14 19.19 21.02 34.00
C SER A 14 18.57 19.81 33.30
N GLY A 15 17.32 19.95 32.90
CA GLY A 15 16.66 19.07 31.95
C GLY A 15 16.62 19.80 30.63
N THR A 16 17.53 19.45 29.72
CA THR A 16 17.32 19.61 28.28
C THR A 16 15.96 19.01 27.93
N PRO A 17 15.05 19.74 27.24
CA PRO A 17 13.90 19.09 26.65
C PRO A 17 14.42 18.17 25.55
N SER A 18 14.20 16.87 25.72
CA SER A 18 14.45 15.89 24.67
C SER A 18 13.68 16.27 23.42
N GLU A 19 14.40 16.53 22.33
CA GLU A 19 13.89 16.51 20.96
C GLU A 19 13.40 15.10 20.65
N HIS A 20 12.14 14.82 20.93
CA HIS A 20 11.42 13.65 20.42
C HIS A 20 10.06 14.13 19.93
N GLY A 21 9.96 14.37 18.61
CA GLY A 21 8.75 14.81 17.94
C GLY A 21 9.00 15.20 16.49
N ASP A 22 8.94 14.20 15.61
CA ASP A 22 8.40 14.28 14.24
C ASP A 22 8.90 15.41 13.33
N GLY A 23 10.13 15.24 12.86
CA GLY A 23 10.60 15.87 11.62
C GLY A 23 10.94 14.79 10.62
N LEU A 24 9.95 14.22 9.93
CA LEU A 24 10.24 13.66 8.60
C LEU A 24 10.91 14.80 7.83
N SER A 25 12.21 14.69 7.57
CA SER A 25 12.90 15.60 6.66
C SER A 25 12.02 15.74 5.42
N LEU A 26 11.78 16.96 4.92
CA LEU A 26 10.91 17.19 3.75
C LEU A 26 11.27 16.27 2.57
N THR A 27 12.56 15.90 2.48
CA THR A 27 13.08 14.92 1.52
C THR A 27 12.60 13.49 1.81
N GLY A 28 12.56 13.06 3.06
CA GLY A 28 11.99 11.78 3.51
C GLY A 28 10.47 11.73 3.36
N ALA A 29 9.75 12.80 3.73
CA ALA A 29 8.30 12.89 3.50
C ALA A 29 7.95 12.84 2.01
N ARG A 30 8.71 13.54 1.16
CA ARG A 30 8.55 13.48 -0.29
C ARG A 30 8.76 12.07 -0.82
N ARG A 31 9.86 11.40 -0.43
CA ARG A 31 10.12 10.01 -0.82
C ARG A 31 9.04 9.05 -0.34
N TYR A 32 8.52 9.26 0.88
CA TYR A 32 7.46 8.46 1.47
C TYR A 32 6.18 8.44 0.62
N TYR A 33 5.70 9.61 0.19
CA TYR A 33 4.52 9.71 -0.67
C TYR A 33 4.81 9.40 -2.15
N GLU A 34 6.03 9.67 -2.62
CA GLU A 34 6.46 9.30 -3.97
C GLU A 34 6.48 7.78 -4.16
N ALA A 35 7.03 7.03 -3.19
CA ALA A 35 7.03 5.58 -3.21
C ALA A 35 5.60 5.03 -3.28
N PHE A 36 4.69 5.58 -2.45
CA PHE A 36 3.27 5.20 -2.47
C PHE A 36 2.62 5.49 -3.82
N GLY A 37 2.85 6.68 -4.38
CA GLY A 37 2.33 7.06 -5.69
C GLY A 37 2.79 6.13 -6.81
N ARG A 38 4.06 5.70 -6.79
CA ARG A 38 4.59 4.74 -7.76
C ARG A 38 3.97 3.35 -7.61
N VAL A 39 3.77 2.87 -6.38
CA VAL A 39 3.08 1.60 -6.11
C VAL A 39 1.65 1.65 -6.63
N MET A 40 0.89 2.69 -6.27
CA MET A 40 -0.49 2.81 -6.74
C MET A 40 -0.60 2.97 -8.25
N ALA A 41 0.35 3.66 -8.89
CA ALA A 41 0.40 3.78 -10.34
C ALA A 41 0.68 2.43 -11.03
N ALA A 42 1.61 1.62 -10.50
CA ALA A 42 1.89 0.29 -11.02
C ALA A 42 0.68 -0.64 -10.84
N LEU A 43 0.02 -0.63 -9.68
CA LEU A 43 -1.20 -1.41 -9.46
C LEU A 43 -2.35 -0.98 -10.38
N ALA A 44 -2.51 0.33 -10.60
CA ALA A 44 -3.55 0.86 -11.48
C ALA A 44 -3.32 0.57 -12.96
N ALA A 45 -2.06 0.38 -13.39
CA ALA A 45 -1.74 -0.03 -14.75
C ALA A 45 -2.15 -1.49 -15.04
N GLU A 46 -2.32 -2.30 -13.99
CA GLU A 46 -2.65 -3.72 -14.09
C GLU A 46 -4.15 -3.96 -13.99
N ALA A 47 -4.82 -3.92 -15.15
CA ALA A 47 -6.26 -4.13 -15.25
C ALA A 47 -6.70 -5.45 -14.59
N GLU A 48 -5.97 -6.56 -14.81
CA GLU A 48 -6.29 -7.85 -14.20
C GLU A 48 -6.22 -7.83 -12.67
N PHE A 49 -5.30 -7.04 -12.09
CA PHE A 49 -5.23 -6.87 -10.63
C PHE A 49 -6.46 -6.10 -10.13
N ILE A 50 -6.76 -4.95 -10.74
CA ILE A 50 -7.86 -4.08 -10.32
C ILE A 50 -9.22 -4.77 -10.46
N GLU A 51 -9.45 -5.52 -11.54
CA GLU A 51 -10.71 -6.20 -11.80
C GLU A 51 -10.91 -7.43 -10.91
N SER A 52 -9.83 -8.08 -10.47
CA SER A 52 -9.92 -9.32 -9.67
C SER A 52 -9.93 -9.09 -8.16
N CYS A 53 -9.43 -7.95 -7.69
CA CYS A 53 -9.42 -7.58 -6.29
C CYS A 53 -10.78 -7.05 -5.84
N ARG A 54 -11.31 -7.61 -4.75
CA ARG A 54 -12.38 -6.99 -3.96
C ARG A 54 -11.81 -6.22 -2.80
N ASP A 55 -12.55 -5.20 -2.35
CA ASP A 55 -12.26 -4.46 -1.11
C ASP A 55 -10.81 -3.97 -1.02
N LEU A 56 -10.23 -3.52 -2.15
CA LEU A 56 -8.87 -2.97 -2.17
C LEU A 56 -8.81 -1.73 -1.28
N THR A 57 -7.97 -1.78 -0.25
CA THR A 57 -7.78 -0.70 0.71
C THR A 57 -6.30 -0.49 0.99
N TRP A 58 -5.98 0.74 1.41
CA TRP A 58 -4.63 1.09 1.83
C TRP A 58 -4.67 2.08 2.98
N TRP A 59 -3.70 1.97 3.87
CA TRP A 59 -3.57 2.86 5.01
C TRP A 59 -2.11 2.98 5.45
N ARG A 60 -1.83 4.05 6.19
CA ARG A 60 -0.52 4.25 6.84
C ARG A 60 -0.50 3.56 8.20
N GLY A 61 0.48 2.69 8.41
CA GLY A 61 0.76 2.05 9.70
C GLY A 61 1.37 3.01 10.72
N ALA A 62 1.32 2.61 11.99
CA ALA A 62 1.93 3.37 13.09
C ALA A 62 3.48 3.38 13.01
N ASP A 63 4.04 2.42 12.30
CA ASP A 63 5.47 2.25 12.02
C ASP A 63 5.94 3.02 10.78
N HIS A 64 5.08 3.89 10.22
CA HIS A 64 5.32 4.58 8.95
C HIS A 64 5.53 3.62 7.77
N SER A 65 4.94 2.42 7.81
CA SER A 65 4.78 1.58 6.63
C SER A 65 3.46 1.92 5.91
N TRP A 66 3.39 1.56 4.63
CA TRP A 66 2.13 1.50 3.91
C TRP A 66 1.60 0.07 3.95
N HIS A 67 0.33 -0.09 4.29
CA HIS A 67 -0.36 -1.36 4.14
C HIS A 67 -1.28 -1.29 2.93
N ILE A 68 -1.28 -2.36 2.14
CA ILE A 68 -2.19 -2.56 1.01
C ILE A 68 -2.84 -3.90 1.21
N GLU A 69 -4.16 -3.91 1.32
CA GLU A 69 -4.96 -5.11 1.54
C GLU A 69 -6.02 -5.24 0.47
N TRP A 70 -6.24 -6.47 0.01
CA TRP A 70 -7.32 -6.82 -0.90
C TRP A 70 -7.89 -8.18 -0.53
N ARG A 71 -9.11 -8.45 -1.02
CA ARG A 71 -9.79 -9.73 -0.92
C ARG A 71 -9.90 -10.37 -2.30
N ASP A 72 -9.87 -11.69 -2.35
CA ASP A 72 -9.78 -12.48 -3.59
C ASP A 72 -8.54 -12.06 -4.42
N GLY A 73 -8.53 -12.36 -5.73
CA GLY A 73 -7.48 -11.90 -6.62
C GLY A 73 -6.15 -12.66 -6.47
N PRO A 74 -5.03 -12.01 -6.85
CA PRO A 74 -3.71 -12.63 -6.89
C PRO A 74 -3.11 -12.84 -5.50
N PHE A 75 -2.11 -13.71 -5.45
CA PHE A 75 -1.28 -13.89 -4.26
C PHE A 75 -0.46 -12.64 -3.98
N ALA A 76 -0.18 -12.37 -2.70
CA ALA A 76 0.67 -11.26 -2.30
C ALA A 76 2.08 -11.36 -2.90
N SER A 77 2.62 -12.57 -3.07
CA SER A 77 3.88 -12.80 -3.78
C SER A 77 3.81 -12.41 -5.26
N GLU A 78 2.73 -12.75 -5.97
CA GLU A 78 2.55 -12.38 -7.38
C GLU A 78 2.45 -10.85 -7.55
N VAL A 79 1.86 -10.16 -6.58
CA VAL A 79 1.81 -8.69 -6.58
C VAL A 79 3.18 -8.10 -6.25
N ALA A 80 3.92 -8.68 -5.30
CA ALA A 80 5.28 -8.25 -5.00
C ALA A 80 6.22 -8.36 -6.22
N ASP A 81 6.15 -9.49 -6.93
CA ASP A 81 6.93 -9.72 -8.15
C ASP A 81 6.56 -8.72 -9.26
N LEU A 82 5.26 -8.46 -9.42
CA LEU A 82 4.79 -7.46 -10.37
C LEU A 82 5.32 -6.06 -10.05
N LEU A 83 5.27 -5.66 -8.79
CA LEU A 83 5.77 -4.35 -8.37
C LEU A 83 7.27 -4.23 -8.60
N ALA A 84 8.03 -5.30 -8.33
CA ALA A 84 9.46 -5.34 -8.60
C ALA A 84 9.78 -5.23 -10.09
N GLU A 85 8.93 -5.78 -10.95
CA GLU A 85 9.07 -5.67 -12.40
C GLU A 85 8.72 -4.28 -12.94
N GLN A 86 7.67 -3.64 -12.44
CA GLN A 86 7.16 -2.39 -12.99
C GLN A 86 7.80 -1.12 -12.42
N ILE A 87 8.16 -1.13 -11.13
CA ILE A 87 8.71 0.06 -10.48
C ILE A 87 10.23 0.06 -10.68
N ARG A 88 10.67 0.56 -11.84
CA ARG A 88 12.07 0.72 -12.21
C ARG A 88 12.50 2.18 -12.17
N ASP A 89 13.81 2.43 -12.03
CA ASP A 89 14.38 3.74 -12.24
C ASP A 89 14.70 3.94 -13.74
N PRO A 90 14.12 4.93 -14.44
CA PRO A 90 14.54 5.22 -15.80
C PRO A 90 15.98 5.77 -15.91
N ALA A 91 16.57 6.23 -14.80
CA ALA A 91 17.95 6.76 -14.76
C ALA A 91 19.00 5.73 -14.33
N HIS A 92 18.60 4.58 -13.77
CA HIS A 92 19.51 3.51 -13.35
C HIS A 92 18.94 2.15 -13.71
N ASP A 93 19.79 1.25 -14.21
CA ASP A 93 19.38 -0.09 -14.61
C ASP A 93 19.17 -0.97 -13.36
N GLY A 94 18.02 -0.79 -12.69
CA GLY A 94 17.71 -1.47 -11.43
C GLY A 94 16.26 -1.30 -10.97
N SER A 95 15.75 -2.33 -10.29
CA SER A 95 14.46 -2.26 -9.60
C SER A 95 14.57 -1.32 -8.39
N LEU A 96 13.55 -0.48 -8.20
CA LEU A 96 13.42 0.37 -7.01
C LEU A 96 12.77 -0.37 -5.84
N VAL A 97 12.41 -1.64 -6.04
CA VAL A 97 11.77 -2.52 -5.07
C VAL A 97 12.77 -3.55 -4.58
N ALA A 98 12.87 -3.69 -3.27
CA ALA A 98 13.63 -4.75 -2.62
C ALA A 98 12.69 -5.64 -1.81
N GLY A 99 12.85 -6.97 -1.90
CA GLY A 99 12.16 -7.90 -1.01
C GLY A 99 12.65 -7.72 0.43
N ALA A 100 11.72 -7.52 1.37
CA ALA A 100 12.02 -7.13 2.74
C ALA A 100 11.48 -8.14 3.78
N GLY A 101 11.13 -9.34 3.32
CA GLY A 101 10.61 -10.45 4.10
C GLY A 101 10.17 -11.61 3.21
N PRO A 102 9.72 -12.74 3.81
CA PRO A 102 9.13 -13.83 3.05
C PRO A 102 7.87 -13.36 2.31
N ALA A 103 7.74 -13.76 1.06
CA ALA A 103 6.55 -13.53 0.25
C ALA A 103 5.81 -14.85 0.04
N GLY A 104 4.50 -14.84 0.24
CA GLY A 104 3.64 -16.00 0.07
C GLY A 104 2.26 -15.63 -0.42
N ALA A 105 1.32 -16.58 -0.32
CA ALA A 105 -0.03 -16.41 -0.83
C ALA A 105 -0.76 -15.22 -0.19
N GLY A 106 -0.81 -15.17 1.15
CA GLY A 106 -1.59 -14.17 1.89
C GLY A 106 -0.84 -12.91 2.30
N SER A 107 0.49 -12.91 2.25
CA SER A 107 1.27 -11.72 2.62
C SER A 107 2.62 -11.67 1.93
N ALA A 108 3.11 -10.45 1.73
CA ALA A 108 4.46 -10.16 1.27
C ALA A 108 4.91 -8.82 1.83
N VAL A 109 6.22 -8.64 1.99
CA VAL A 109 6.77 -7.38 2.47
C VAL A 109 7.93 -6.94 1.60
N LEU A 110 7.89 -5.68 1.20
CA LEU A 110 8.82 -5.08 0.24
C LEU A 110 9.13 -3.64 0.62
N ASP A 111 10.33 -3.20 0.26
CA ASP A 111 10.77 -1.81 0.42
C ASP A 111 10.82 -1.16 -0.96
N VAL A 112 10.07 -0.07 -1.17
CA VAL A 112 10.11 0.73 -2.39
C VAL A 112 10.80 2.05 -2.09
N MET A 113 11.93 2.32 -2.74
CA MET A 113 12.72 3.53 -2.51
C MET A 113 13.09 3.74 -1.01
N GLY A 114 13.23 2.64 -0.25
CA GLY A 114 13.50 2.66 1.19
C GLY A 114 12.27 2.89 2.09
N VAL A 115 11.07 2.81 1.54
CA VAL A 115 9.80 2.91 2.27
C VAL A 115 9.16 1.52 2.32
N ARG A 116 8.75 1.08 3.50
CA ARG A 116 8.20 -0.27 3.70
C ARG A 116 6.74 -0.38 3.30
N PHE A 117 6.41 -1.47 2.60
CA PHE A 117 5.06 -1.84 2.17
C PHE A 117 4.72 -3.24 2.64
N GLU A 118 3.62 -3.37 3.37
CA GLU A 118 3.03 -4.64 3.73
C GLU A 118 1.85 -4.95 2.81
N LEU A 119 1.97 -6.02 2.05
CA LEU A 119 0.92 -6.53 1.19
C LEU A 119 0.15 -7.63 1.90
N ARG A 120 -1.18 -7.57 1.83
CA ARG A 120 -2.08 -8.55 2.45
C ARG A 120 -3.18 -8.96 1.47
N ALA A 121 -3.24 -10.25 1.19
CA ALA A 121 -4.27 -10.85 0.37
C ALA A 121 -5.15 -11.74 1.25
N ILE A 122 -6.44 -11.42 1.31
CA ILE A 122 -7.44 -12.18 2.07
C ILE A 122 -8.14 -13.14 1.11
N ASP A 123 -8.10 -14.43 1.42
CA ASP A 123 -8.65 -15.52 0.58
C ASP A 123 -8.15 -15.49 -0.89
N PRO A 124 -6.83 -15.38 -1.15
CA PRO A 124 -6.32 -15.24 -2.51
C PRO A 124 -6.46 -16.54 -3.29
N MET A 125 -6.75 -16.41 -4.59
CA MET A 125 -6.89 -17.55 -5.49
C MET A 125 -5.71 -17.67 -6.48
N GLY A 126 -4.86 -16.64 -6.53
CA GLY A 126 -3.75 -16.54 -7.48
C GLY A 126 -4.23 -16.14 -8.87
N ARG A 127 -3.35 -15.54 -9.69
CA ARG A 127 -3.72 -15.07 -11.04
C ARG A 127 -4.27 -16.19 -11.93
N ALA A 128 -3.66 -17.37 -11.87
CA ALA A 128 -4.12 -18.53 -12.63
C ALA A 128 -5.54 -18.97 -12.20
N GLY A 129 -5.82 -18.96 -10.89
CA GLY A 129 -7.14 -19.31 -10.35
C GLY A 129 -8.22 -18.29 -10.72
N VAL A 130 -7.87 -17.00 -10.70
CA VAL A 130 -8.75 -15.91 -11.17
C VAL A 130 -9.10 -16.10 -12.65
N ARG A 131 -8.12 -16.35 -13.52
CA ARG A 131 -8.33 -16.55 -14.96
C ARG A 131 -9.12 -17.84 -15.28
N ALA A 132 -8.98 -18.88 -14.46
CA ALA A 132 -9.67 -20.15 -14.63
C ALA A 132 -11.13 -20.14 -14.13
N ARG A 133 -11.55 -19.14 -13.35
CA ARG A 133 -12.92 -19.05 -12.84
C ARG A 133 -13.87 -18.70 -13.99
N PRO A 134 -14.84 -19.57 -14.36
CA PRO A 134 -15.79 -19.26 -15.42
C PRO A 134 -16.70 -18.12 -14.98
N GLY A 135 -16.63 -16.98 -15.67
CA GLY A 135 -17.69 -16.01 -15.99
C GLY A 135 -18.63 -15.42 -14.91
N PHE A 136 -18.85 -16.06 -13.77
CA PHE A 136 -19.83 -15.61 -12.76
C PHE A 136 -19.47 -14.25 -12.18
N TRP A 137 -18.17 -13.92 -12.10
CA TRP A 137 -17.73 -12.61 -11.66
C TRP A 137 -18.00 -11.51 -12.70
N ARG A 138 -17.80 -11.82 -13.99
CA ARG A 138 -18.19 -10.96 -15.10
C ARG A 138 -19.69 -10.77 -15.22
N LEU A 139 -20.49 -11.76 -14.80
CA LEU A 139 -21.94 -11.64 -14.71
C LEU A 139 -22.36 -10.67 -13.59
N THR A 140 -21.77 -10.76 -12.39
CA THR A 140 -22.05 -9.81 -11.31
C THR A 140 -21.64 -8.38 -11.69
N GLU A 141 -20.51 -8.21 -12.37
CA GLU A 141 -20.06 -6.92 -12.89
C GLU A 141 -20.94 -6.40 -14.05
N ALA A 142 -21.38 -7.28 -14.97
CA ALA A 142 -22.33 -6.93 -16.02
C ALA A 142 -23.73 -6.58 -15.47
N LEU A 143 -24.09 -7.10 -14.30
CA LEU A 143 -25.35 -6.81 -13.60
C LEU A 143 -25.23 -5.61 -12.63
N ASP A 144 -24.02 -5.10 -12.38
CA ASP A 144 -23.80 -3.91 -11.58
C ASP A 144 -24.13 -2.64 -12.39
N THR A 145 -25.41 -2.31 -12.41
CA THR A 145 -25.93 -1.10 -13.07
C THR A 145 -25.56 0.20 -12.37
N THR A 146 -24.86 0.14 -11.22
CA THR A 146 -24.48 1.34 -10.46
C THR A 146 -23.19 1.98 -10.95
N ARG A 147 -22.33 1.23 -11.66
CA ARG A 147 -21.17 1.76 -12.36
C ARG A 147 -21.57 2.32 -13.73
N ARG A 148 -21.73 3.64 -13.82
CA ARG A 148 -21.82 4.33 -15.13
C ARG A 148 -20.44 4.36 -15.79
N THR A 149 -20.13 3.35 -16.59
CA THR A 149 -19.02 3.40 -17.56
C THR A 149 -19.56 3.80 -18.94
N ASN A 150 -18.95 4.79 -19.58
CA ASN A 150 -19.31 5.31 -20.91
C ASN A 150 -18.80 4.41 -22.05
N THR A 151 -18.93 3.10 -21.86
CA THR A 151 -18.56 2.05 -22.81
C THR A 151 -19.71 1.06 -22.88
N ARG A 152 -19.94 0.48 -24.06
CA ARG A 152 -20.99 -0.51 -24.31
C ARG A 152 -21.00 -1.53 -23.19
N HIS A 153 -22.20 -1.80 -22.68
CA HIS A 153 -22.30 -2.65 -21.51
C HIS A 153 -21.91 -4.09 -21.90
N PRO A 154 -21.11 -4.79 -21.08
CA PRO A 154 -20.66 -6.14 -21.38
C PRO A 154 -21.79 -7.16 -21.64
N TRP A 155 -23.02 -6.88 -21.18
CA TRP A 155 -24.19 -7.72 -21.47
C TRP A 155 -24.68 -7.60 -22.92
N GLU A 156 -24.38 -6.52 -23.64
CA GLU A 156 -24.71 -6.35 -25.07
C GLU A 156 -23.92 -7.34 -25.95
N GLU A 157 -22.68 -7.65 -25.56
CA GLU A 157 -21.84 -8.65 -26.25
C GLU A 157 -22.28 -10.08 -25.95
N LEU A 158 -22.81 -10.33 -24.74
CA LEU A 158 -23.32 -11.64 -24.33
C LEU A 158 -24.68 -11.98 -24.94
N LEU A 159 -25.50 -10.97 -25.25
CA LEU A 159 -26.83 -11.14 -25.86
C LEU A 159 -26.81 -11.01 -27.40
N GLY A 160 -25.63 -10.80 -27.99
CA GLY A 160 -25.42 -10.94 -29.42
C GLY A 160 -25.86 -9.74 -30.27
N GLY A 161 -25.69 -8.50 -29.79
CA GLY A 161 -25.71 -7.28 -30.62
C GLY A 161 -26.98 -7.00 -31.41
#